data_AF-A0A3B8M2S1-F1
#
_entry.id   AF-A0A3B8M2S1-F1
#
_cell.length_a   1.000
_cell.length_b   1.000
_cell.length_c   1.000
_cell.angle_alpha   90.00
_cell.angle_beta   90.00
_cell.angle_gamma   90.00
#
_symmetry.space_group_name_H-M   'P 1'
#
loop_
_entity.id
_entity.type
_entity.pdbx_description
1 polymer ?
#
loop_
_entity_poly.entity_id
_entity_poly.type
_entity_poly.pdbx_seq_one_letter_code
_entity_poly.pdbx_strand_id
1 'polypeptide(L)'
;RRKGHKTLAICNTVGSTIAREADGGIYLHAGPEIGVASTKAFTSQVTVLALLALYLGRMRHMSFRAGEAFLESLEAMPELVARTLECHDAVREVARRFADCGNFLYLGRQYNFPVALEGALKLKEISYIHAEGYP
;
A
#
# COMPACT_ATOMS: atom_id res chain seq x y z
N ARG A 1 -23.26 -1.81 -11.77
CA ARG A 1 -24.61 -1.34 -12.15
C ARG A 1 -25.58 -2.46 -12.53
N ARG A 2 -25.31 -3.32 -13.54
CA ARG A 2 -26.26 -4.39 -13.96
C ARG A 2 -26.69 -5.37 -12.86
N LYS A 3 -25.84 -5.63 -11.86
CA LYS A 3 -26.17 -6.51 -10.71
C LYS A 3 -26.82 -5.78 -9.51
N GLY A 4 -27.15 -4.49 -9.63
CA GLY A 4 -27.87 -3.74 -8.58
C GLY A 4 -27.09 -3.38 -7.31
N HIS A 5 -25.83 -3.80 -7.14
CA HIS A 5 -25.03 -3.47 -5.96
C HIS A 5 -24.47 -2.04 -6.00
N LYS A 6 -24.42 -1.43 -4.81
CA LYS A 6 -23.69 -0.19 -4.56
C LYS A 6 -22.19 -0.41 -4.63
N THR A 7 -21.49 0.58 -5.14
CA THR A 7 -20.05 0.54 -5.41
C THR A 7 -19.32 1.67 -4.71
N LEU A 8 -18.19 1.35 -4.06
CA LEU A 8 -17.30 2.31 -3.42
C LEU A 8 -15.97 2.33 -4.19
N ALA A 9 -15.54 3.52 -4.62
CA ALA A 9 -14.25 3.73 -5.26
C ALA A 9 -13.18 4.14 -4.24
N ILE A 10 -11.96 3.62 -4.37
CA ILE A 10 -10.76 4.16 -3.72
C ILE A 10 -9.83 4.61 -4.84
N CYS A 11 -9.61 5.92 -4.97
CA CYS A 11 -8.87 6.47 -6.12
C CYS A 11 -8.06 7.71 -5.75
N ASN A 12 -6.97 7.97 -6.47
CA ASN A 12 -6.17 9.18 -6.24
C ASN A 12 -6.66 10.37 -7.06
N THR A 13 -7.11 10.12 -8.29
CA THR A 13 -7.44 11.16 -9.27
C THR A 13 -8.90 11.60 -9.15
N VAL A 14 -9.09 12.84 -8.71
CA VAL A 14 -10.38 13.51 -8.65
C VAL A 14 -11.01 13.57 -10.03
N GLY A 15 -12.29 13.18 -10.11
CA GLY A 15 -13.05 13.20 -11.35
C GLY A 15 -12.65 12.14 -12.37
N SER A 16 -11.83 11.14 -12.00
CA SER A 16 -11.58 9.96 -12.86
C SER A 16 -12.87 9.21 -13.21
N THR A 17 -12.85 8.40 -14.27
CA THR A 17 -14.02 7.60 -14.68
C THR A 17 -14.52 6.71 -13.53
N ILE A 18 -13.60 6.08 -12.78
CA ILE A 18 -13.95 5.27 -11.59
C ILE A 18 -14.69 6.13 -10.56
N ALA A 19 -14.18 7.32 -10.25
CA ALA A 19 -14.82 8.23 -9.29
C ALA A 19 -16.22 8.69 -9.73
N ARG A 20 -16.42 8.93 -11.03
CA ARG A 20 -17.72 9.37 -11.58
C ARG A 20 -18.74 8.25 -11.69
N GLU A 21 -18.30 7.02 -11.92
CA GLU A 21 -19.21 5.89 -12.16
C GLU A 21 -19.63 5.15 -10.89
N ALA A 22 -18.83 5.24 -9.82
CA ALA A 22 -19.13 4.66 -8.51
C ALA A 22 -20.28 5.40 -7.78
N ASP A 23 -20.91 4.73 -6.82
CA ASP A 23 -21.97 5.34 -6.00
C ASP A 23 -21.42 6.23 -4.87
N GLY A 24 -20.14 6.09 -4.56
CA GLY A 24 -19.39 6.89 -3.60
C GLY A 24 -17.91 6.49 -3.63
N GLY A 25 -17.06 7.20 -2.88
CA GLY A 25 -15.65 6.83 -2.83
C GLY A 25 -14.82 7.63 -1.83
N ILE A 26 -13.56 7.19 -1.69
CA ILE A 26 -12.54 7.79 -0.85
C ILE A 26 -11.38 8.21 -1.76
N TYR A 27 -10.96 9.47 -1.63
CA TYR A 27 -9.77 9.95 -2.31
C TYR A 27 -8.52 9.66 -1.48
N LEU A 28 -7.46 9.19 -2.13
CA LEU A 28 -6.20 8.84 -1.46
C LEU A 28 -5.41 10.06 -0.97
N HIS A 29 -5.56 11.19 -1.66
CA HIS A 29 -4.77 12.41 -1.42
C HIS A 29 -3.24 12.19 -1.48
N ALA A 30 -2.78 11.20 -2.25
CA ALA A 30 -1.35 10.95 -2.44
C ALA A 30 -0.69 12.02 -3.37
N GLY A 31 -1.50 12.83 -4.07
CA GLY A 31 -1.05 13.77 -5.08
C GLY A 31 -0.53 13.09 -6.35
N PRO A 32 -0.10 13.84 -7.38
CA PRO A 32 0.32 13.26 -8.67
C PRO A 32 1.50 12.30 -8.52
N GLU A 33 1.43 11.13 -9.15
CA GLU A 33 2.51 10.15 -9.17
C GLU A 33 3.15 10.13 -10.56
N ILE A 34 4.40 10.57 -10.63
CA ILE A 34 5.14 10.71 -11.90
C ILE A 34 5.96 9.45 -12.20
N GLY A 35 6.41 8.74 -11.15
CA GLY A 35 7.14 7.49 -11.29
C GLY A 35 6.28 6.40 -11.95
N VAL A 36 6.90 5.57 -12.79
CA VAL A 36 6.24 4.44 -13.45
C VAL A 36 5.73 3.42 -12.42
N ALA A 37 6.58 3.09 -11.46
CA ALA A 37 6.24 2.22 -10.34
C ALA A 37 5.50 3.02 -9.26
N SER A 38 4.29 2.56 -8.90
CA SER A 38 3.57 3.17 -7.78
C SER A 38 4.28 2.93 -6.44
N THR A 39 4.32 3.97 -5.61
CA THR A 39 5.00 4.01 -4.31
C THR A 39 4.05 4.59 -3.26
N LYS A 40 3.76 5.89 -3.35
CA LYS A 40 2.89 6.60 -2.41
C LYS A 40 1.43 6.22 -2.57
N ALA A 41 0.96 5.92 -3.79
CA ALA A 41 -0.43 5.52 -3.94
C ALA A 41 -0.69 4.15 -3.30
N PHE A 42 0.26 3.21 -3.35
CA PHE A 42 0.16 1.93 -2.64
C PHE A 42 0.05 2.13 -1.13
N THR A 43 0.98 2.89 -0.51
CA THR A 43 0.94 3.12 0.94
C THR A 43 -0.31 3.90 1.37
N SER A 44 -0.74 4.90 0.59
CA SER A 44 -2.01 5.59 0.81
C SER A 44 -3.22 4.66 0.70
N GLN A 45 -3.23 3.71 -0.24
CA GLN A 45 -4.30 2.70 -0.36
C GLN A 45 -4.36 1.82 0.88
N VAL A 46 -3.22 1.34 1.37
CA VAL A 46 -3.15 0.53 2.60
C VAL A 46 -3.68 1.34 3.79
N THR A 47 -3.30 2.61 3.93
CA THR A 47 -3.82 3.50 4.99
C THR A 47 -5.34 3.68 4.90
N VAL A 48 -5.87 3.95 3.71
CA VAL A 48 -7.33 4.11 3.51
C VAL A 48 -8.07 2.80 3.80
N LEU A 49 -7.54 1.66 3.39
CA LEU A 49 -8.13 0.35 3.70
C LEU A 49 -8.09 0.04 5.19
N ALA A 50 -7.02 0.44 5.90
CA ALA A 50 -6.90 0.33 7.35
C ALA A 50 -7.96 1.19 8.06
N LEU A 51 -8.16 2.44 7.62
CA LEU A 51 -9.21 3.33 8.16
C LEU A 51 -10.62 2.80 7.85
N LEU A 52 -10.85 2.24 6.66
CA LEU A 52 -12.12 1.61 6.32
C LEU A 52 -12.38 0.37 7.19
N ALA A 53 -11.35 -0.44 7.46
CA ALA A 53 -11.45 -1.58 8.36
C ALA A 53 -11.77 -1.14 9.80
N LEU A 54 -11.14 -0.07 10.29
CA LEU A 54 -11.46 0.53 11.59
C LEU A 54 -12.92 0.99 11.64
N TYR A 55 -13.38 1.74 10.63
CA TYR A 55 -14.76 2.21 10.54
C TYR A 55 -15.77 1.05 10.61
N LEU A 56 -15.57 0.02 9.78
CA LEU A 56 -16.42 -1.17 9.77
C LEU A 56 -16.33 -1.98 11.07
N GLY A 57 -15.17 -2.01 11.71
CA GLY A 57 -14.96 -2.64 13.02
C GLY A 57 -15.73 -1.93 14.13
N ARG A 58 -15.69 -0.60 14.15
CA ARG A 58 -16.41 0.26 15.12
C ARG A 58 -17.92 0.22 14.97
N MET A 59 -18.41 0.02 13.74
CA MET A 59 -19.84 -0.24 13.49
C MET A 59 -20.32 -1.62 14.00
N ARG A 60 -19.39 -2.51 14.37
CA ARG A 60 -19.70 -3.86 14.86
C ARG A 60 -19.34 -4.02 16.34
N HIS A 61 -18.26 -4.74 16.63
CA HIS A 61 -17.92 -5.18 17.99
C HIS A 61 -16.51 -4.76 18.43
N MET A 62 -15.84 -3.89 17.68
CA MET A 62 -14.55 -3.35 18.11
C MET A 62 -14.75 -2.43 19.33
N SER A 63 -14.04 -2.68 20.42
CA SER A 63 -14.10 -1.84 21.61
C SER A 63 -13.55 -0.45 21.34
N PHE A 64 -13.94 0.53 22.17
CA PHE A 64 -13.41 1.90 22.06
C PHE A 64 -11.87 1.91 22.18
N ARG A 65 -11.34 1.25 23.22
CA ARG A 65 -9.90 1.16 23.45
C ARG A 65 -9.13 0.50 22.31
N ALA A 66 -9.69 -0.53 21.68
CA ALA A 66 -9.05 -1.17 20.53
C ALA A 66 -9.00 -0.24 19.31
N GLY A 67 -10.06 0.55 19.10
CA GLY A 67 -10.08 1.57 18.04
C GLY A 67 -9.11 2.71 18.29
N GLU A 68 -9.02 3.18 19.54
CA GLU A 68 -8.07 4.22 19.97
C GLU A 68 -6.61 3.79 19.74
N ALA A 69 -6.22 2.61 20.23
CA ALA A 69 -4.88 2.07 20.02
C ALA A 69 -4.53 1.89 18.52
N PHE A 70 -5.52 1.55 17.69
CA PHE A 70 -5.34 1.45 16.24
C PHE A 70 -5.08 2.83 15.61
N LEU A 71 -5.80 3.87 16.03
CA LEU A 71 -5.60 5.24 15.56
C LEU A 71 -4.24 5.78 16.01
N GLU A 72 -3.86 5.59 17.26
CA GLU A 72 -2.53 5.97 17.77
C GLU A 72 -1.41 5.35 16.92
N SER A 73 -1.57 4.08 16.53
CA SER A 73 -0.61 3.40 15.64
C SER A 73 -0.55 4.04 14.24
N LEU A 74 -1.69 4.44 13.69
CA LEU A 74 -1.75 5.14 12.40
C LEU A 74 -1.16 6.56 12.48
N GLU A 75 -1.37 7.27 13.59
CA GLU A 75 -0.81 8.61 13.82
C GLU A 75 0.72 8.58 13.94
N ALA A 76 1.29 7.50 14.47
CA ALA A 76 2.73 7.28 14.55
C ALA A 76 3.37 6.89 13.19
N MET A 77 2.58 6.48 12.19
CA MET A 77 3.10 5.98 10.91
C MET A 77 4.02 6.95 10.16
N PRO A 78 3.74 8.26 10.04
CA PRO A 78 4.61 9.17 9.31
C PRO A 78 6.04 9.21 9.88
N GLU A 79 6.20 9.19 11.20
CA GLU A 79 7.51 9.14 11.84
C GLU A 79 8.21 7.80 11.59
N LEU A 80 7.49 6.68 11.71
CA LEU A 80 8.03 5.35 11.42
C LEU A 80 8.49 5.23 9.96
N VAL A 81 7.75 5.79 9.02
CA VAL A 81 8.14 5.84 7.60
C VAL A 81 9.38 6.70 7.42
N ALA A 82 9.43 7.89 8.01
CA ALA A 82 10.59 8.78 7.93
C ALA A 82 11.87 8.07 8.43
N ARG A 83 11.80 7.42 9.60
CA ARG A 83 12.89 6.63 10.16
C ARG A 83 13.26 5.44 9.28
N THR A 84 12.26 4.76 8.70
CA THR A 84 12.53 3.63 7.79
C THR A 84 13.31 4.09 6.56
N LEU A 85 13.01 5.28 6.02
CA LEU A 85 13.71 5.82 4.84
C LEU A 85 15.19 6.15 5.12
N GLU A 86 15.61 6.26 6.38
CA GLU A 86 17.02 6.45 6.74
C GLU A 86 17.89 5.24 6.33
N CYS A 87 17.31 4.06 6.10
CA CYS A 87 18.05 2.87 5.67
C CYS A 87 18.58 2.93 4.22
N HIS A 88 18.39 4.04 3.51
CA HIS A 88 18.71 4.18 2.08
C HIS A 88 20.15 3.79 1.70
N ASP A 89 21.15 4.10 2.54
CA ASP A 89 22.55 3.76 2.26
C ASP A 89 22.81 2.25 2.40
N ALA A 90 22.21 1.60 3.41
CA ALA A 90 22.28 0.16 3.56
C ALA A 90 21.56 -0.55 2.39
N VAL A 91 20.40 -0.04 1.97
CA VAL A 91 19.68 -0.55 0.79
C VAL A 91 20.53 -0.40 -0.48
N ARG A 92 21.26 0.71 -0.63
CA ARG A 92 22.17 0.93 -1.77
C ARG A 92 23.32 -0.07 -1.78
N GLU A 93 23.90 -0.39 -0.63
CA GLU A 93 24.94 -1.41 -0.52
C GLU A 93 24.44 -2.80 -0.93
N VAL A 94 23.26 -3.18 -0.43
CA VAL A 94 22.59 -4.44 -0.82
C VAL A 94 22.32 -4.46 -2.33
N ALA A 95 21.77 -3.38 -2.88
CA ALA A 95 21.48 -3.29 -4.31
C ALA A 95 22.74 -3.47 -5.18
N ARG A 96 23.87 -2.85 -4.79
CA ARG A 96 25.16 -3.02 -5.50
C ARG A 96 25.65 -4.46 -5.45
N ARG A 97 25.54 -5.12 -4.29
CA ARG A 97 25.98 -6.50 -4.11
C ARG A 97 25.23 -7.49 -5.01
N PHE A 98 23.95 -7.24 -5.29
CA PHE A 98 23.10 -8.14 -6.06
C PHE A 98 22.74 -7.61 -7.46
N ALA A 99 23.43 -6.57 -7.95
CA ALA A 99 23.12 -5.92 -9.23
C ALA A 99 23.23 -6.89 -10.43
N ASP A 100 24.13 -7.86 -10.36
CA ASP A 100 24.37 -8.85 -11.42
C ASP A 100 23.47 -10.11 -11.29
N CYS A 101 22.60 -10.16 -10.27
CA CYS A 101 21.70 -11.30 -10.08
C CYS A 101 20.48 -11.20 -11.01
N GLY A 102 20.22 -12.28 -11.76
CA GLY A 102 19.08 -12.32 -12.69
C GLY A 102 17.74 -12.72 -12.07
N ASN A 103 17.72 -13.20 -10.82
CA ASN A 103 16.52 -13.74 -10.18
C ASN A 103 16.44 -13.37 -8.69
N PHE A 104 15.26 -12.99 -8.22
CA PHE A 104 15.00 -12.68 -6.80
C PHE A 104 13.70 -13.33 -6.31
N LEU A 105 13.74 -13.83 -5.07
CA LEU A 105 12.57 -14.30 -4.35
C LEU A 105 12.28 -13.39 -3.16
N TYR A 106 11.06 -12.88 -3.09
CA TYR A 106 10.54 -12.10 -1.98
C TYR A 106 9.64 -13.00 -1.13
N LEU A 107 9.96 -13.17 0.15
CA LEU A 107 9.21 -14.03 1.05
C LEU A 107 8.46 -13.18 2.07
N GLY A 108 7.18 -13.48 2.28
CA GLY A 108 6.38 -12.77 3.28
C GLY A 108 5.23 -13.63 3.75
N ARG A 109 4.99 -13.65 5.07
CA ARG A 109 3.95 -14.47 5.68
C ARG A 109 2.79 -13.59 6.18
N GLN A 110 1.57 -14.13 6.17
CA GLN A 110 0.37 -13.43 6.64
C GLN A 110 0.22 -12.04 6.00
N TYR A 111 0.13 -10.97 6.79
CA TYR A 111 -0.01 -9.60 6.31
C TYR A 111 1.24 -9.08 5.58
N ASN A 112 2.38 -9.76 5.70
CA ASN A 112 3.59 -9.43 4.94
C ASN A 112 3.62 -10.08 3.56
N PHE A 113 2.76 -11.06 3.26
CA PHE A 113 2.72 -11.70 1.94
C PHE A 113 2.39 -10.70 0.82
N PRO A 114 1.34 -9.85 0.95
CA PRO A 114 1.09 -8.81 -0.05
C PRO A 114 2.23 -7.80 -0.19
N VAL A 115 2.98 -7.54 0.89
CA VAL A 115 4.14 -6.65 0.87
C VAL A 115 5.30 -7.27 0.08
N ALA A 116 5.51 -8.58 0.22
CA ALA A 116 6.49 -9.33 -0.58
C ALA A 116 6.14 -9.32 -2.08
N LEU A 117 4.85 -9.49 -2.42
CA LEU A 117 4.37 -9.37 -3.79
C LEU A 117 4.62 -7.97 -4.37
N GLU A 118 4.33 -6.92 -3.61
CA GLU A 118 4.57 -5.53 -4.03
C GLU A 118 6.07 -5.27 -4.23
N GLY A 119 6.93 -5.74 -3.33
CA GLY A 119 8.38 -5.61 -3.46
C GLY A 119 8.93 -6.29 -4.72
N ALA A 120 8.49 -7.52 -5.00
CA ALA A 120 8.84 -8.23 -6.23
C ALA A 120 8.33 -7.51 -7.48
N LEU A 121 7.11 -6.97 -7.44
CA LEU A 121 6.55 -6.18 -8.53
C LEU A 121 7.40 -4.95 -8.82
N LYS A 122 7.79 -4.18 -7.80
CA LYS A 122 8.60 -2.97 -8.00
C LYS A 122 9.96 -3.28 -8.60
N LEU A 123 10.64 -4.33 -8.13
CA LEU A 123 11.91 -4.73 -8.71
C LEU A 123 11.75 -5.07 -10.19
N LYS A 124 10.73 -5.87 -10.54
CA LYS A 124 10.43 -6.26 -11.91
C LYS A 124 10.12 -5.07 -12.82
N GLU A 125 9.31 -4.12 -12.36
CA GLU A 125 8.86 -2.97 -13.15
C GLU A 125 10.01 -2.02 -13.55
N ILE A 126 10.97 -1.79 -12.64
CA ILE A 126 12.01 -0.76 -12.86
C ILE A 126 13.36 -1.33 -13.30
N SER A 127 13.65 -2.60 -13.00
CA SER A 127 14.93 -3.23 -13.32
C SER A 127 14.85 -4.30 -14.40
N TYR A 128 13.64 -4.76 -14.74
CA TYR A 128 13.39 -5.90 -15.64
C TYR A 128 13.97 -7.24 -15.16
N ILE A 129 14.48 -7.30 -13.93
CA ILE A 129 14.95 -8.54 -13.31
C ILE A 129 13.75 -9.45 -12.99
N HIS A 130 13.93 -10.76 -13.15
CA HIS A 130 12.92 -11.71 -12.76
C HIS A 130 12.79 -11.74 -11.23
N ALA A 131 11.63 -11.30 -10.73
CA ALA A 131 11.32 -11.28 -9.30
C ALA A 131 9.92 -11.85 -9.04
N GLU A 132 9.82 -12.68 -8.00
CA GLU A 132 8.57 -13.33 -7.59
C GLU A 132 8.39 -13.28 -6.07
N GLY A 133 7.14 -13.10 -5.64
CA GLY A 133 6.76 -13.11 -4.22
C GLY A 133 6.10 -14.43 -3.82
N TYR A 134 6.49 -14.99 -2.68
CA TYR A 134 6.01 -16.26 -2.13
C TYR A 134 5.57 -16.12 -0.66
N PRO A 135 4.61 -16.95 -0.20
CA PRO A 135 4.07 -16.94 1.16
C PRO A 135 5.03 -17.48 2.24
#